data_AF-A0A2G8D2R4-F1
#
_entry.id   AF-A0A2G8D2R4-F1
#
_cell.length_a   1.000
_cell.length_b   1.000
_cell.length_c   1.000
_cell.angle_alpha   90.00
_cell.angle_beta   90.00
_cell.angle_gamma   90.00
#
_symmetry.space_group_name_H-M   'P 1'
#
loop_
_entity.id
_entity.type
_entity.pdbx_description
1 polymer ?
#
loop_
_entity_poly.entity_id
_entity_poly.type
_entity_poly.pdbx_seq_one_letter_code
_entity_poly.pdbx_strand_id
1 'polypeptide(L)'
;MTPLMITLLVIAGIVILNAIGYMNHVVENNKLEKARTKVELNDRLRRCGEITETFPGQFMSPALKLLLTRLELNVVQRLLNLDKTDSTLKARLAELNTLVGQGESIPVNNPPAPIQTEAKAKDVRFLLEAMHGQVTRAAHDGFLQPNEAKRWIKELRHILV
;
A
#
# COMPACT_ATOMS: atom_id res chain seq x y z
N MET A 1 -28.30 -27.41 -47.21
CA MET A 1 -27.24 -27.73 -46.22
C MET A 1 -26.08 -28.38 -46.97
N THR A 2 -25.01 -27.64 -47.30
CA THR A 2 -23.84 -28.22 -47.98
C THR A 2 -22.81 -28.72 -46.96
N PRO A 3 -22.00 -29.74 -47.27
CA PRO A 3 -20.95 -30.26 -46.37
C PRO A 3 -20.02 -29.16 -45.84
N LEU A 4 -19.68 -28.20 -46.69
CA LEU A 4 -18.83 -27.04 -46.38
C LEU A 4 -19.45 -26.13 -45.30
N MET A 5 -20.77 -25.96 -45.32
CA MET A 5 -21.50 -25.18 -44.32
C MET A 5 -21.47 -25.85 -42.94
N ILE A 6 -21.59 -27.18 -42.90
CA ILE A 6 -21.52 -27.95 -41.66
C ILE A 6 -20.12 -27.85 -41.06
N THR A 7 -19.05 -27.99 -41.87
CA THR A 7 -17.66 -27.87 -41.39
C THR A 7 -17.38 -26.49 -40.79
N LEU A 8 -17.83 -25.41 -41.44
CA LEU A 8 -17.66 -24.04 -40.91
C LEU A 8 -18.40 -23.85 -39.60
N LEU A 9 -19.63 -24.35 -39.48
CA LEU A 9 -20.43 -24.26 -38.25
C LEU A 9 -19.77 -25.01 -37.09
N VAL A 10 -19.19 -26.19 -37.35
CA VAL A 10 -18.50 -26.99 -36.33
C VAL A 10 -17.23 -26.29 -35.85
N ILE A 11 -16.40 -25.79 -36.78
CA ILE A 11 -15.17 -25.05 -36.43
C ILE A 11 -15.52 -23.79 -35.64
N ALA A 12 -16.52 -23.01 -36.10
CA ALA A 12 -16.98 -21.83 -35.39
C ALA A 12 -17.47 -22.17 -33.97
N GLY A 13 -18.23 -23.26 -33.82
CA GLY A 13 -18.68 -23.75 -32.51
C GLY A 13 -17.54 -24.09 -31.56
N ILE A 14 -16.52 -24.81 -32.04
CA ILE A 14 -15.34 -25.16 -31.24
C ILE A 14 -14.56 -23.92 -30.80
N VAL A 15 -14.37 -22.95 -31.71
CA VAL A 15 -13.68 -21.69 -31.38
C VAL A 15 -14.43 -20.91 -30.30
N ILE A 16 -15.76 -20.82 -30.39
CA ILE A 16 -16.60 -20.14 -29.39
C ILE A 16 -16.49 -20.83 -28.03
N LEU A 17 -16.57 -22.17 -27.98
CA LEU A 17 -16.47 -22.91 -26.72
C LEU A 17 -15.11 -22.70 -26.04
N ASN A 18 -14.02 -22.72 -26.80
CA ASN A 18 -12.68 -22.41 -26.26
C ASN A 18 -12.58 -20.98 -25.76
N ALA A 19 -13.13 -20.00 -26.49
CA ALA A 19 -13.12 -18.60 -26.08
C ALA A 19 -13.85 -18.39 -24.74
N ILE A 20 -15.00 -19.03 -24.53
CA ILE A 20 -15.74 -18.95 -23.27
C ILE A 20 -14.93 -19.57 -22.12
N GLY A 21 -14.35 -20.74 -22.32
CA GLY A 21 -13.50 -21.39 -21.32
C GLY A 21 -12.30 -20.53 -20.92
N TYR A 22 -11.61 -19.96 -21.90
CA TYR A 22 -10.50 -19.03 -21.65
C TYR A 22 -10.95 -17.76 -20.91
N MET A 23 -12.05 -17.14 -21.33
CA MET A 23 -12.59 -15.96 -20.65
C MET A 23 -12.92 -16.25 -19.18
N ASN A 24 -13.50 -17.42 -18.88
CA ASN A 24 -13.81 -17.79 -17.51
C ASN A 24 -12.54 -17.96 -16.67
N HIS A 25 -11.52 -18.64 -17.19
CA HIS A 25 -10.23 -18.80 -16.52
C HIS A 25 -9.54 -17.45 -16.26
N VAL A 26 -9.57 -16.53 -17.24
CA VAL A 26 -9.02 -15.18 -17.06
C VAL A 26 -9.80 -14.40 -15.99
N VAL A 27 -11.13 -14.49 -15.98
CA VAL A 27 -11.96 -13.83 -14.96
C VAL A 27 -11.68 -14.39 -13.56
N GLU A 28 -11.53 -15.70 -13.42
CA GLU A 28 -11.19 -16.34 -12.15
C GLU A 28 -9.80 -15.94 -11.66
N ASN A 29 -8.79 -15.98 -12.54
CA ASN A 29 -7.44 -15.55 -12.19
C ASN A 29 -7.41 -14.07 -11.77
N ASN A 30 -8.10 -13.20 -12.52
CA ASN A 30 -8.21 -11.78 -12.17
C ASN A 30 -8.91 -11.55 -10.81
N LYS A 31 -9.90 -12.36 -10.45
CA LYS A 31 -10.55 -12.29 -9.13
C LYS A 31 -9.57 -12.68 -8.02
N LEU A 32 -8.80 -13.75 -8.21
CA LEU A 32 -7.78 -14.20 -7.26
C LEU A 32 -6.67 -13.17 -7.08
N GLU A 33 -6.16 -12.60 -8.16
CA GLU A 33 -5.13 -11.55 -8.12
C GLU A 33 -5.63 -10.29 -7.41
N LYS A 34 -6.86 -9.86 -7.69
CA LYS A 34 -7.49 -8.74 -6.97
C LYS A 34 -7.64 -9.03 -5.48
N ALA A 35 -8.06 -10.23 -5.10
CA ALA A 35 -8.20 -10.63 -3.70
C ALA A 35 -6.83 -10.61 -2.98
N ARG A 36 -5.79 -11.19 -3.61
CA ARG A 36 -4.41 -11.15 -3.08
C ARG A 36 -3.90 -9.73 -2.90
N THR A 37 -4.08 -8.89 -3.93
CA THR A 37 -3.68 -7.48 -3.89
C THR A 37 -4.43 -6.73 -2.79
N LYS A 38 -5.74 -6.98 -2.61
CA LYS A 38 -6.53 -6.37 -1.54
C LYS A 38 -6.00 -6.77 -0.16
N VAL A 39 -5.67 -8.04 0.06
CA VAL A 39 -5.10 -8.51 1.34
C VAL A 39 -3.74 -7.86 1.60
N GLU A 40 -2.85 -7.83 0.62
CA GLU A 40 -1.54 -7.21 0.77
C GLU A 40 -1.64 -5.72 1.10
N LEU A 41 -2.49 -4.99 0.37
CA LEU A 41 -2.68 -3.56 0.61
C LEU A 41 -3.32 -3.28 1.97
N ASN A 42 -4.25 -4.11 2.44
CA ASN A 42 -4.80 -3.98 3.80
C ASN A 42 -3.75 -4.24 4.88
N ASP A 43 -2.89 -5.25 4.72
CA ASP A 43 -1.78 -5.47 5.66
C ASP A 43 -0.81 -4.28 5.69
N ARG A 44 -0.54 -3.67 4.53
CA ARG A 44 0.28 -2.45 4.46
C ARG A 44 -0.38 -1.27 5.15
N LEU A 45 -1.67 -1.06 4.91
CA LEU A 45 -2.43 0.00 5.56
C LEU A 45 -2.38 -0.15 7.08
N ARG A 46 -2.61 -1.38 7.59
CA ARG A 46 -2.47 -1.71 9.00
C ARG A 46 -1.08 -1.39 9.55
N ARG A 47 -0.01 -1.85 8.88
CA ARG A 47 1.37 -1.57 9.32
C ARG A 47 1.71 -0.07 9.31
N CYS A 48 1.27 0.67 8.31
CA CYS A 48 1.44 2.13 8.28
C CYS A 48 0.69 2.82 9.43
N GLY A 49 -0.54 2.39 9.72
CA GLY A 49 -1.32 2.87 10.86
C GLY A 49 -0.62 2.61 12.19
N GLU A 50 -0.21 1.36 12.43
CA GLU A 50 0.51 0.95 13.64
C GLU A 50 1.78 1.78 13.86
N ILE A 51 2.61 1.97 12.82
CA ILE A 51 3.80 2.82 12.92
C ILE A 51 3.41 4.26 13.25
N THR A 52 2.42 4.81 12.54
CA THR A 52 2.00 6.21 12.70
C THR A 52 1.46 6.52 14.09
N GLU A 53 0.82 5.55 14.75
CA GLU A 53 0.25 5.69 16.10
C GLU A 53 1.28 5.41 17.20
N THR A 54 2.11 4.37 17.05
CA THR A 54 2.99 3.88 18.12
C THR A 54 4.39 4.47 18.11
N PHE A 55 4.81 5.11 17.02
CA PHE A 55 6.15 5.67 16.91
C PHE A 55 6.34 6.83 17.90
N PRO A 56 7.44 6.87 18.68
CA PRO A 56 7.65 7.91 19.69
C PRO A 56 7.71 9.31 19.09
N GLY A 57 6.98 10.25 19.70
CA GLY A 57 6.93 11.65 19.24
C GLY A 57 8.30 12.34 19.17
N GLN A 58 9.22 12.01 20.08
CA GLN A 58 10.56 12.58 20.12
C GLN A 58 11.42 12.25 18.88
N PHE A 59 11.08 11.22 18.11
CA PHE A 59 11.75 10.85 16.87
C PHE A 59 10.92 11.18 15.62
N MET A 60 9.67 11.64 15.80
CA MET A 60 8.75 11.94 14.71
C MET A 60 8.94 13.40 14.30
N SER A 61 9.64 13.66 13.19
CA SER A 61 9.67 14.99 12.59
C SER A 61 8.40 15.24 11.75
N PRO A 62 8.00 16.50 11.52
CA PRO A 62 6.87 16.81 10.63
C PRO A 62 7.08 16.25 9.22
N ALA A 63 8.31 16.30 8.70
CA ALA A 63 8.63 15.75 7.38
C ALA A 63 8.48 14.22 7.34
N LEU A 64 8.87 13.52 8.42
CA LEU A 64 8.67 12.07 8.55
C LEU A 64 7.19 11.71 8.66
N LYS A 65 6.42 12.50 9.43
CA LYS A 65 4.96 12.34 9.52
C LYS A 65 4.32 12.50 8.15
N LEU A 66 4.70 13.54 7.41
CA LEU A 66 4.22 13.79 6.05
C LEU A 66 4.54 12.61 5.11
N LEU A 67 5.74 12.05 5.19
CA LEU A 67 6.10 10.85 4.43
C LEU A 67 5.16 9.67 4.75
N LEU A 68 4.94 9.36 6.04
CA LEU A 68 4.05 8.28 6.46
C LEU A 68 2.62 8.51 5.96
N THR A 69 2.12 9.73 6.06
CA THR A 69 0.79 10.10 5.54
C THR A 69 0.71 9.94 4.03
N ARG A 70 1.76 10.30 3.28
CA ARG A 70 1.84 10.07 1.82
C ARG A 70 1.85 8.58 1.46
N LEU A 71 2.56 7.76 2.24
CA LEU A 71 2.57 6.30 2.07
C LEU A 71 1.20 5.70 2.32
N GLU A 72 0.53 6.13 3.39
CA GLU A 72 -0.83 5.70 3.71
C GLU A 72 -1.82 6.10 2.60
N LEU A 73 -1.74 7.35 2.13
CA LEU A 73 -2.57 7.88 1.05
C LEU A 73 -2.42 7.03 -0.23
N ASN A 74 -1.19 6.66 -0.58
CA ASN A 74 -0.93 5.80 -1.73
C ASN A 74 -1.65 4.44 -1.62
N VAL A 75 -1.58 3.81 -0.45
CA VAL A 75 -2.21 2.51 -0.20
C VAL A 75 -3.73 2.62 -0.24
N VAL A 76 -4.31 3.63 0.42
CA VAL A 76 -5.76 3.90 0.40
C VAL A 76 -6.26 4.14 -1.03
N GLN A 77 -5.53 4.92 -1.83
CA GLN A 77 -5.91 5.18 -3.21
C GLN A 77 -5.86 3.92 -4.08
N ARG A 78 -4.85 3.05 -3.88
CA ARG A 78 -4.78 1.74 -4.56
C ARG A 78 -5.92 0.81 -4.12
N LEU A 79 -6.29 0.80 -2.84
CA LEU A 79 -7.43 0.05 -2.34
C LEU A 79 -8.75 0.54 -2.95
N LEU A 80 -8.97 1.86 -3.06
CA LEU A 80 -10.14 2.44 -3.72
C LEU A 80 -10.22 2.11 -5.21
N ASN A 81 -9.08 1.95 -5.89
CA ASN A 81 -9.07 1.49 -7.28
C ASN A 81 -9.57 0.05 -7.43
N LEU A 82 -9.38 -0.78 -6.39
CA LEU A 82 -9.93 -2.14 -6.34
C LEU A 82 -11.39 -2.16 -5.86
N ASP A 83 -11.76 -1.26 -4.94
CA ASP A 83 -13.07 -1.17 -4.30
C ASP A 83 -13.57 0.28 -4.26
N LYS A 84 -14.15 0.73 -5.38
CA LYS A 84 -14.57 2.14 -5.57
C LYS A 84 -15.76 2.55 -4.70
N THR A 85 -16.43 1.60 -4.07
CA THR A 85 -17.66 1.83 -3.31
C THR A 85 -17.43 2.00 -1.82
N ASP A 86 -16.24 1.66 -1.32
CA ASP A 86 -15.91 1.73 0.10
C ASP A 86 -15.96 3.17 0.62
N SER A 87 -16.95 3.46 1.48
CA SER A 87 -17.13 4.78 2.08
C SER A 87 -16.08 5.10 3.13
N THR A 88 -15.56 4.10 3.84
CA THR A 88 -14.55 4.27 4.89
C THR A 88 -13.22 4.69 4.27
N LEU A 89 -12.82 4.04 3.18
CA LEU A 89 -11.61 4.40 2.44
C LEU A 89 -11.73 5.77 1.78
N LYS A 90 -12.93 6.18 1.32
CA LYS A 90 -13.16 7.54 0.79
C LYS A 90 -13.01 8.60 1.86
N ALA A 91 -13.58 8.38 3.05
CA ALA A 91 -13.43 9.28 4.18
C ALA A 91 -11.94 9.40 4.57
N ARG A 92 -11.25 8.26 4.68
CA ARG A 92 -9.82 8.25 5.00
C ARG A 92 -8.96 8.93 3.94
N LEU A 93 -9.28 8.75 2.65
CA LEU A 93 -8.61 9.46 1.56
C LEU A 93 -8.77 10.98 1.70
N ALA A 94 -9.95 11.46 2.04
CA ALA A 94 -10.20 12.88 2.25
C ALA A 94 -9.37 13.43 3.43
N GLU A 95 -9.35 12.73 4.57
CA GLU A 95 -8.51 13.08 5.73
C GLU A 95 -7.01 13.11 5.39
N LEU A 96 -6.52 12.10 4.67
CA LEU A 96 -5.11 12.02 4.33
C LEU A 96 -4.72 13.13 3.34
N ASN A 97 -5.61 13.50 2.41
CA ASN A 97 -5.38 14.64 1.52
C ASN A 97 -5.32 15.97 2.26
N THR A 98 -6.17 16.19 3.28
CA THR A 98 -6.09 17.41 4.09
C THR A 98 -4.80 17.46 4.90
N LEU A 99 -4.37 16.34 5.49
CA LEU A 99 -3.10 16.24 6.20
C LEU A 99 -1.89 16.46 5.29
N VAL A 100 -1.86 15.85 4.11
CA VAL A 100 -0.79 16.09 3.12
C VAL A 100 -0.78 17.54 2.65
N GLY A 101 -1.96 18.16 2.51
CA GLY A 101 -2.10 19.57 2.15
C GLY A 101 -1.50 20.55 3.16
N GLN A 102 -1.27 20.13 4.41
CA GLN A 102 -0.60 20.93 5.43
C GLN A 102 0.94 20.96 5.28
N GLY A 103 1.51 20.07 4.46
CA GLY A 103 2.95 20.02 4.21
C GLY A 103 3.76 19.85 5.51
N GLU A 104 4.77 20.70 5.70
CA GLU A 104 5.63 20.67 6.90
C GLU A 104 4.93 21.20 8.16
N SER A 105 3.75 21.81 8.04
CA SER A 105 2.92 22.22 9.18
C SER A 105 2.03 21.10 9.71
N ILE A 106 2.19 19.86 9.22
CA ILE A 106 1.43 18.70 9.70
C ILE A 106 1.64 18.49 11.22
N PRO A 107 0.58 18.31 12.01
CA PRO A 107 0.71 18.16 13.45
C PRO A 107 1.32 16.81 13.82
N VAL A 108 2.35 16.86 14.66
CA VAL A 108 2.94 15.68 15.30
C VAL A 108 2.35 15.53 16.69
N ASN A 109 1.28 14.73 16.78
CA ASN A 109 0.56 14.48 18.04
C ASN A 109 1.04 13.21 18.75
N ASN A 110 2.08 12.55 18.23
CA ASN A 110 2.64 11.34 18.80
C ASN A 110 3.19 11.61 20.21
N PRO A 111 2.79 10.86 21.25
CA PRO A 111 3.29 11.09 22.60
C PRO A 111 4.79 10.76 22.70
N PRO A 112 5.58 11.53 23.49
CA PRO A 112 6.94 11.14 23.84
C PRO A 112 6.93 9.77 24.55
N ALA A 113 7.94 8.95 24.28
CA ALA A 113 8.07 7.63 24.90
C ALA A 113 9.48 7.50 25.50
N PRO A 114 9.62 7.72 26.82
CA PRO A 114 10.90 7.60 27.51
C PRO A 114 11.48 6.20 27.36
N ILE A 115 12.73 6.10 26.89
CA ILE A 115 13.43 4.82 26.72
C ILE A 115 14.23 4.56 28.00
N GLN A 116 13.55 3.99 28.99
CA GLN A 116 14.14 3.69 30.31
C GLN A 116 14.46 2.20 30.50
N THR A 117 13.99 1.34 29.61
CA THR A 117 14.18 -0.12 29.67
C THR A 117 14.73 -0.65 28.36
N GLU A 118 15.48 -1.75 28.43
CA GLU A 118 15.98 -2.46 27.25
C GLU A 118 14.83 -2.93 26.35
N ALA A 119 13.74 -3.41 26.95
CA ALA A 119 12.53 -3.80 26.23
C ALA A 119 12.00 -2.63 25.38
N LYS A 120 11.90 -1.42 25.96
CA LYS A 120 11.41 -0.24 25.23
C LYS A 120 12.37 0.19 24.12
N ALA A 121 13.68 0.07 24.34
CA ALA A 121 14.68 0.35 23.30
C ALA A 121 14.54 -0.62 22.11
N LYS A 122 14.33 -1.90 22.40
CA LYS A 122 14.10 -2.94 21.39
C LYS A 122 12.82 -2.69 20.60
N ASP A 123 11.73 -2.29 21.26
CA ASP A 123 10.47 -1.95 20.60
C ASP A 123 10.64 -0.78 19.62
N VAL A 124 11.31 0.30 20.05
CA VAL A 124 11.56 1.46 19.18
C VAL A 124 12.42 1.07 17.98
N ARG A 125 13.43 0.23 18.19
CA ARG A 125 14.25 -0.32 17.10
C ARG A 125 13.40 -1.09 16.09
N PHE A 126 12.49 -1.96 16.54
CA PHE A 126 11.61 -2.69 15.64
C PHE A 126 10.67 -1.77 14.84
N LEU A 127 10.17 -0.69 15.46
CA LEU A 127 9.37 0.31 14.76
C LEU A 127 10.18 1.05 13.68
N LEU A 128 11.43 1.40 13.96
CA LEU A 128 12.35 1.99 12.98
C LEU A 128 12.64 1.03 11.81
N GLU A 129 12.89 -0.25 12.11
CA GLU A 129 13.09 -1.29 11.09
C GLU A 129 11.84 -1.50 10.23
N ALA A 130 10.64 -1.50 10.85
CA ALA A 130 9.37 -1.62 10.15
C ALA A 130 9.14 -0.43 9.21
N MET A 131 9.42 0.79 9.68
CA MET A 131 9.33 2.01 8.88
C MET A 131 10.34 2.02 7.72
N HIS A 132 11.58 1.59 7.97
CA HIS A 132 12.58 1.39 6.92
C HIS A 132 12.08 0.40 5.86
N GLY A 133 11.39 -0.67 6.28
CA GLY A 133 10.74 -1.63 5.39
C GLY A 133 9.65 -0.99 4.51
N GLN A 134 8.83 -0.09 5.06
CA GLN A 134 7.81 0.64 4.29
C GLN A 134 8.44 1.55 3.24
N VAL A 135 9.48 2.31 3.60
CA VAL A 135 10.20 3.20 2.67
C VAL A 135 10.87 2.41 1.55
N THR A 136 11.54 1.31 1.89
CA THR A 136 12.21 0.44 0.90
C THR A 136 11.20 -0.15 -0.09
N ARG A 137 10.05 -0.62 0.40
CA ARG A 137 8.99 -1.15 -0.46
C ARG A 137 8.37 -0.06 -1.34
N ALA A 138 8.15 1.13 -0.79
CA ALA A 138 7.61 2.25 -1.55
C ALA A 138 8.53 2.71 -2.69
N ALA A 139 9.86 2.60 -2.50
CA ALA A 139 10.83 2.82 -3.57
C ALA A 139 10.77 1.72 -4.64
N HIS A 140 10.68 0.44 -4.22
CA HIS A 140 10.53 -0.70 -5.12
C HIS A 140 9.25 -0.61 -5.98
N ASP A 141 8.15 -0.17 -5.38
CA ASP A 141 6.86 0.04 -6.05
C ASP A 141 6.85 1.28 -6.97
N GLY A 142 7.94 2.04 -7.03
CA GLY A 142 8.05 3.27 -7.82
C GLY A 142 7.27 4.47 -7.27
N PHE A 143 6.74 4.38 -6.05
CA PHE A 143 6.05 5.50 -5.40
C PHE A 143 7.03 6.59 -4.93
N LEU A 144 8.14 6.19 -4.30
CA LEU A 144 9.20 7.12 -3.91
C LEU A 144 10.28 7.16 -4.97
N GLN A 145 10.75 8.36 -5.30
CA GLN A 145 11.92 8.50 -6.17
C GLN A 145 13.16 7.91 -5.48
N PRO A 146 14.10 7.29 -6.23
CA PRO A 146 15.28 6.66 -5.63
C PRO A 146 16.11 7.58 -4.72
N ASN A 147 16.20 8.87 -5.07
CA ASN A 147 16.94 9.86 -4.28
C ASN A 147 16.21 10.21 -2.97
N GLU A 148 14.88 10.36 -3.03
CA GLU A 148 14.03 10.59 -1.85
C GLU A 148 14.10 9.39 -0.91
N ALA A 149 13.96 8.17 -1.44
CA ALA A 149 14.07 6.94 -0.65
C ALA A 149 15.44 6.80 0.03
N LYS A 150 16.54 7.06 -0.68
CA LYS A 150 17.89 7.03 -0.10
C LYS A 150 18.07 8.03 1.04
N ARG A 151 17.51 9.24 0.89
CA ARG A 151 17.53 10.26 1.94
C ARG A 151 16.82 9.75 3.19
N TRP A 152 15.59 9.25 3.05
CA TRP A 152 14.82 8.74 4.18
C TRP A 152 15.47 7.54 4.85
N ILE A 153 15.99 6.59 4.08
CA ILE A 153 16.73 5.44 4.61
C ILE A 153 17.94 5.90 5.45
N LYS A 154 18.66 6.94 4.99
CA LYS A 154 19.78 7.53 5.73
C LYS A 154 19.31 8.20 7.02
N GLU A 155 18.23 8.99 6.98
CA GLU A 155 17.66 9.65 8.15
C GLU A 155 17.19 8.62 9.20
N LEU A 156 16.47 7.58 8.77
CA LEU A 156 16.03 6.49 9.66
C LEU A 156 17.18 5.75 10.32
N ARG A 157 18.27 5.53 9.58
CA ARG A 157 19.49 4.91 10.14
C ARG A 157 20.15 5.81 11.17
N HIS A 158 20.13 7.12 10.97
CA HIS A 158 20.72 8.05 11.93
C HIS A 158 19.98 8.07 13.27
N ILE A 159 18.67 7.80 13.27
CA ILE A 159 17.88 7.66 14.51
C ILE A 159 18.22 6.35 15.26
N LEU A 160 18.75 5.36 14.55
CA LEU A 160 19.03 4.02 15.08
C LEU A 160 20.45 3.86 15.65
N VAL A 161 21.38 4.77 15.32
CA VAL A 161 22.79 4.77 15.74
C VAL A 161 23.00 5.75 16.87
#